data_AF-D6A3Q5-F1
#
_entry.id   AF-D6A3Q5-F1
#
_cell.length_a   1.000
_cell.length_b   1.000
_cell.length_c   1.000
_cell.angle_alpha   90.00
_cell.angle_beta   90.00
_cell.angle_gamma   90.00
#
_symmetry.space_group_name_H-M   'P 1'
#
loop_
_entity.id
_entity.type
_entity.pdbx_description
1 polymer ?
#
loop_
_entity_poly.entity_id
_entity_poly.type
_entity_poly.pdbx_seq_one_letter_code
_entity_poly.pdbx_strand_id
1 'polypeptide(L)' 'MRRAAPRLALISSGEGNPYGHPAPNTLAALRAGGAAVLRTDRDGALAVVGDDGSGRLRVARH' A
#
# COMPACT_ATOMS: atom_id res chain seq x y z
N MET A 1 16.88 1.33 -4.06
CA MET A 1 15.82 1.73 -3.12
C MET A 1 15.74 0.76 -1.94
N ARG A 2 16.63 0.88 -0.93
CA ARG A 2 16.63 -0.04 0.24
C ARG A 2 16.76 0.73 1.56
N ARG A 3 15.98 1.80 1.73
CA ARG A 3 16.01 2.61 2.97
C ARG A 3 14.79 2.38 3.88
N ALA A 4 13.61 2.08 3.32
CA ALA A 4 12.37 1.99 4.08
C ALA A 4 11.95 0.56 4.49
N ALA A 5 12.31 -0.47 3.71
CA ALA A 5 11.91 -1.87 3.93
C ALA A 5 10.51 -2.06 4.56
N PRO A 6 9.45 -1.50 3.94
CA PRO A 6 8.15 -1.38 4.58
C PRO A 6 7.43 -2.72 4.68
N ARG A 7 6.69 -2.92 5.78
CA ARG A 7 5.75 -4.05 5.93
C ARG A 7 4.42 -3.79 5.20
N LEU A 8 4.06 -2.53 4.99
CA LEU A 8 2.83 -2.08 4.35
C LEU A 8 3.14 -0.90 3.41
N ALA A 9 2.60 -0.95 2.19
CA ALA A 9 2.65 0.14 1.22
C ALA A 9 1.22 0.53 0.81
N LEU A 10 0.80 1.73 1.19
CA LEU A 10 -0.47 2.34 0.79
C LEU A 10 -0.22 3.19 -0.45
N ILE A 11 -1.01 2.97 -1.50
CA ILE A 11 -0.88 3.70 -2.75
C ILE A 11 -2.21 4.41 -3.03
N SER A 12 -2.15 5.74 -3.02
CA SER A 12 -3.25 6.56 -3.48
C SER A 12 -3.24 6.65 -5.00
N SER A 13 -4.32 6.23 -5.64
CA SER A 13 -4.60 6.40 -7.06
C SER A 13 -6.12 6.47 -7.26
N GLY A 14 -6.55 7.12 -8.35
CA GLY A 14 -7.95 7.11 -8.77
C GLY A 14 -8.27 5.86 -9.59
N GLU A 15 -9.52 5.44 -9.56
CA GLU A 15 -10.01 4.39 -10.47
C GLU A 15 -9.80 4.81 -11.93
N GLY A 16 -9.30 3.88 -12.75
CA GLY A 16 -9.03 4.15 -14.17
C GLY A 16 -7.99 5.24 -14.44
N ASN A 17 -7.10 5.53 -13.46
CA ASN A 17 -6.13 6.62 -13.56
C ASN A 17 -5.34 6.57 -14.90
N PRO A 18 -5.54 7.54 -15.80
CA PRO A 18 -4.96 7.52 -17.15
C PRO A 18 -3.45 7.75 -17.16
N TYR A 19 -2.86 8.22 -16.05
CA TYR A 19 -1.42 8.37 -15.90
C TYR A 19 -0.68 7.02 -15.80
N GLY A 20 -1.40 5.90 -15.74
CA GLY A 20 -0.79 4.56 -15.63
C GLY A 20 -0.19 4.29 -14.25
N HIS A 21 -0.59 5.07 -13.24
CA HIS A 21 -0.16 4.88 -11.86
C HIS A 21 -1.09 3.96 -11.07
N PRO A 22 -0.54 3.17 -10.13
CA PRO A 22 0.88 2.95 -9.87
C PRO A 22 1.57 2.07 -10.93
N ALA A 23 2.83 2.39 -11.23
CA ALA A 23 3.62 1.64 -12.21
C ALA A 23 3.76 0.15 -11.81
N PRO A 24 3.57 -0.81 -12.75
CA PRO A 24 3.61 -2.24 -12.44
C PRO A 24 4.94 -2.70 -11.82
N ASN A 25 6.07 -2.15 -12.26
CA ASN A 25 7.39 -2.46 -11.72
C ASN A 25 7.54 -2.03 -10.24
N THR A 26 6.98 -0.87 -9.86
CA THR A 26 6.95 -0.40 -8.47
C THR A 26 6.14 -1.35 -7.60
N LEU A 27 4.98 -1.80 -8.07
CA LEU A 27 4.16 -2.78 -7.35
C LEU A 27 4.88 -4.12 -7.18
N ALA A 28 5.56 -4.59 -8.23
CA ALA A 28 6.32 -5.84 -8.20
C ALA A 28 7.49 -5.74 -7.19
N ALA A 29 8.23 -4.64 -7.21
CA ALA A 29 9.35 -4.42 -6.30
C ALA A 29 8.90 -4.37 -4.82
N LEU A 30 7.79 -3.71 -4.52
CA LEU A 30 7.24 -3.65 -3.16
C LEU A 30 6.82 -5.04 -2.66
N ARG A 31 6.12 -5.82 -3.51
CA ARG A 31 5.72 -7.19 -3.17
C ARG A 31 6.92 -8.12 -3.01
N ALA A 32 7.90 -8.03 -3.89
CA ALA A 32 9.15 -8.79 -3.79
C ALA A 32 9.95 -8.43 -2.52
N GLY A 33 9.82 -7.19 -2.05
CA GLY A 33 10.36 -6.73 -0.77
C GLY A 33 9.58 -7.19 0.47
N GLY A 34 8.49 -7.95 0.31
CA GLY A 34 7.66 -8.46 1.40
C GLY A 34 6.60 -7.50 1.92
N ALA A 35 6.37 -6.36 1.25
CA ALA A 35 5.33 -5.42 1.66
C ALA A 35 3.94 -5.93 1.25
N ALA A 36 2.98 -5.83 2.17
CA ALA A 36 1.57 -5.83 1.77
C ALA A 36 1.28 -4.55 0.98
N VAL A 37 0.67 -4.67 -0.20
CA VAL A 37 0.39 -3.53 -1.09
C VAL A 37 -1.11 -3.32 -1.21
N LEU A 38 -1.58 -2.12 -0.87
CA LEU A 38 -2.99 -1.72 -0.95
C LEU A 38 -3.16 -0.45 -1.79
N ARG A 39 -4.31 -0.33 -2.44
CA ARG A 39 -4.55 0.63 -3.52
C ARG A 39 -5.93 1.26 -3.43
N THR A 40 -6.04 2.57 -3.30
CA THR A 40 -7.37 3.23 -3.21
C THR A 40 -8.21 3.08 -4.47
N ASP A 41 -7.57 2.93 -5.65
CA ASP A 41 -8.27 2.72 -6.91
C ASP A 41 -8.90 1.32 -7.05
N ARG A 42 -8.57 0.39 -6.13
CA ARG A 42 -9.11 -0.97 -6.11
C ARG A 42 -9.85 -1.29 -4.81
N ASP A 43 -9.33 -0.79 -3.71
CA ASP A 43 -9.78 -1.08 -2.35
C ASP A 43 -10.63 0.07 -1.76
N GLY A 44 -10.83 1.17 -2.50
CA GLY A 44 -11.57 2.33 -2.02
C GLY A 44 -10.85 3.05 -0.87
N ALA A 45 -11.62 3.58 0.07
CA ALA A 45 -11.06 4.25 1.25
C ALA A 45 -10.39 3.23 2.19
N LEU A 46 -9.18 3.56 2.63
CA LEU A 46 -8.37 2.72 3.51
C LEU A 46 -8.08 3.45 4.83
N ALA A 47 -8.32 2.77 5.96
CA ALA A 47 -7.89 3.23 7.27
C ALA A 47 -6.83 2.27 7.83
N VAL A 48 -5.70 2.82 8.28
CA VAL A 48 -4.64 2.05 8.95
C VAL A 48 -4.59 2.45 10.42
N VAL A 49 -4.78 1.46 11.27
CA VAL A 49 -4.77 1.63 12.72
C VAL A 49 -3.58 0.86 13.28
N GLY A 50 -2.76 1.56 14.07
CA GLY A 50 -1.71 0.93 14.86
C GLY A 50 -2.23 0.60 16.25
N ASP A 51 -1.92 -0.58 16.74
CA ASP A 51 -2.09 -0.90 18.15
C ASP A 51 -0.90 -0.30 18.93
N ASP A 52 -1.15 0.35 20.06
CA ASP A 52 -0.17 1.07 20.86
C ASP A 52 1.00 0.17 21.30
N GLY A 53 2.22 0.54 20.91
CA GLY A 53 3.46 -0.13 21.32
C GLY A 53 3.72 -1.52 20.71
N SER A 54 2.72 -2.23 20.18
CA SER A 54 2.91 -3.60 19.65
C SER A 54 3.48 -3.67 18.23
N GLY A 55 3.46 -2.55 17.49
CA GLY A 55 3.86 -2.53 16.08
C GLY A 55 2.95 -3.37 15.16
N ARG A 56 1.76 -3.77 15.64
CA ARG A 56 0.73 -4.41 14.84
C ARG A 56 -0.06 -3.34 14.09
N LEU A 57 -0.25 -3.56 12.79
CA LEU A 57 -1.09 -2.73 11.93
C LEU A 57 -2.35 -3.50 11.57
N ARG A 58 -3.50 -2.83 11.66
CA ARG A 58 -4.79 -3.31 11.17
C ARG A 58 -5.24 -2.39 10.05
N VAL A 59 -5.87 -2.96 9.03
CA VAL A 59 -6.40 -2.19 7.90
C VAL A 59 -7.90 -2.43 7.80
N ALA A 60 -8.68 -1.35 7.78
CA ALA A 60 -10.07 -1.38 7.40
C ALA A 60 -10.23 -0.83 5.97
N ARG A 61 -11.19 -1.40 5.23
CA ARG A 61 -11.58 -1.01 3.88
C ARG A 61 -13.07 -0.66 3.91
N HIS A 62 -13.47 0.31 3.08
CA HIS A 62 -14.88 0.62 2.87
C HIS A 62 -15.50 -0.33 1.83
#